data_AF-A0A5C3N8S3-F1
#
_entry.id   AF-A0A5C3N8S3-F1
#
_cell.length_a   1.000
_cell.length_b   1.000
_cell.length_c   1.000
_cell.angle_alpha   90.00
_cell.angle_beta   90.00
_cell.angle_gamma   90.00
#
_symmetry.space_group_name_H-M   'P 1'
#
loop_
_entity.id
_entity.type
_entity.pdbx_description
1 polymer ?
#
loop_
_entity_poly.entity_id
_entity_poly.type
_entity_poly.pdbx_seq_one_letter_code
_entity_poly.pdbx_strand_id
1 'polypeptide(L)'
;MTALKKFLIVGLGNLPMPGTRHSVGHLIVDALLKKFGAGEWNKEQYGFLKEVRYVSPNGPESSEATLTFMKPKALMNVSGPRVARAYRESDAMLIVVHDSLAHRPLTMSPKFSGSAEGHNGVRSVIRALGHHRFWRIRVGIGKGGGDVVEHVLGKLSAEEGAWWGEGGQGAERVWAEVERIVREVVAGNETGEKPVKPKKKEKKKEKEPGCVRTPSALPYLTSRPHLRVPHDEDPGRCTYCGSHKHSHRQHSGTRGMYLRKDKHGWRSAEGKIVCIKYNKKQGCQIEDTCPFLHVCSLCGGEGHTAQTCSRVQ
;
A
#
# COMPACT_ATOMS: atom_id res chain seq x y z
N MET A 1 -13.89 28.48 -19.96
CA MET A 1 -12.62 27.72 -19.85
C MET A 1 -12.96 26.31 -19.37
N THR A 2 -12.83 25.31 -20.24
CA THR A 2 -13.05 23.91 -19.87
C THR A 2 -11.92 23.48 -18.92
N ALA A 3 -12.25 22.85 -17.79
CA ALA A 3 -11.23 22.41 -16.83
C ALA A 3 -10.28 21.39 -17.48
N LEU A 4 -8.97 21.61 -17.34
CA LEU A 4 -7.94 20.70 -17.87
C LEU A 4 -8.13 19.30 -17.29
N LYS A 5 -7.91 18.28 -18.14
CA LYS A 5 -7.88 16.90 -17.69
C LYS A 5 -6.64 16.69 -16.82
N LYS A 6 -6.83 16.00 -15.68
CA LYS A 6 -5.77 15.74 -14.70
C LYS A 6 -5.38 14.27 -14.74
N PHE A 7 -4.08 13.99 -14.68
CA PHE A 7 -3.52 12.65 -14.63
C PHE A 7 -2.57 12.53 -13.44
N LEU A 8 -2.65 11.42 -12.72
CA LEU A 8 -1.73 11.04 -11.67
C LEU A 8 -0.89 9.86 -12.17
N ILE A 9 0.39 10.12 -12.45
CA ILE A 9 1.37 9.13 -12.91
C ILE A 9 2.20 8.67 -11.71
N VAL A 10 1.96 7.45 -11.25
CA VAL A 10 2.59 6.87 -10.08
C VAL A 10 3.66 5.87 -10.50
N GLY A 11 4.89 6.09 -10.08
CA GLY A 11 5.93 5.07 -10.10
C GLY A 11 5.85 4.26 -8.81
N LEU A 12 5.61 2.95 -8.88
CA LEU A 12 5.75 2.10 -7.69
C LEU A 12 7.23 1.79 -7.45
N GLY A 13 7.61 1.87 -6.18
CA GLY A 13 8.94 1.47 -5.74
C GLY A 13 9.01 1.26 -4.24
N ASN A 14 10.12 0.69 -3.79
CA ASN A 14 10.38 0.48 -2.37
C ASN A 14 11.41 1.51 -1.89
N LEU A 15 10.95 2.54 -1.16
CA LEU A 15 11.80 3.69 -0.82
C LEU A 15 13.07 3.33 -0.05
N PRO A 16 13.09 2.37 0.90
CA PRO A 16 14.31 1.94 1.56
C PRO A 16 15.31 1.21 0.64
N MET A 17 14.90 0.82 -0.57
CA MET A 17 15.71 0.03 -1.51
C MET A 17 15.63 0.61 -2.94
N PRO A 18 16.18 1.81 -3.17
CA PRO A 18 16.31 2.37 -4.52
C PRO A 18 17.24 1.50 -5.39
N GLY A 19 17.07 1.55 -6.71
CA GLY A 19 17.90 0.82 -7.67
C GLY A 19 17.65 -0.70 -7.74
N THR A 20 16.66 -1.21 -7.01
CA THR A 20 16.18 -2.61 -7.15
C THR A 20 15.16 -2.72 -8.27
N ARG A 21 14.95 -3.94 -8.79
CA ARG A 21 13.91 -4.21 -9.80
C ARG A 21 12.52 -3.80 -9.32
N HIS A 22 12.22 -4.01 -8.04
CA HIS A 22 10.95 -3.58 -7.43
C HIS A 22 10.83 -2.05 -7.27
N SER A 23 11.91 -1.31 -7.51
CA SER A 23 11.95 0.16 -7.51
C SER A 23 12.07 0.76 -8.92
N VAL A 24 11.93 -0.04 -9.98
CA VAL A 24 12.04 0.44 -11.37
C VAL A 24 10.98 1.49 -11.71
N GLY A 25 9.79 1.42 -11.11
CA GLY A 25 8.75 2.44 -11.31
C GLY A 25 9.18 3.81 -10.81
N HIS A 26 9.92 3.90 -9.69
CA HIS A 26 10.51 5.15 -9.22
C HIS A 26 11.54 5.70 -10.21
N LEU A 27 12.45 4.84 -10.70
CA LEU A 27 13.47 5.21 -11.68
C LEU A 27 12.85 5.81 -12.94
N ILE A 28 11.80 5.17 -13.46
CA ILE A 28 11.14 5.62 -14.68
C ILE A 28 10.45 6.96 -14.47
N VAL A 29 9.68 7.16 -13.39
CA VAL A 29 9.02 8.47 -13.19
C VAL A 29 10.01 9.59 -12.92
N ASP A 30 11.17 9.29 -12.33
CA ASP A 30 12.28 10.24 -12.24
C ASP A 30 12.80 10.63 -13.63
N ALA A 31 13.03 9.65 -14.51
CA ALA A 31 13.46 9.89 -15.90
C ALA A 31 12.42 10.68 -16.71
N LEU A 32 11.13 10.37 -16.55
CA LEU A 32 10.04 11.08 -17.23
C LEU A 32 9.95 12.54 -16.79
N LEU A 33 10.04 12.80 -15.49
CA LEU A 33 9.90 14.15 -14.95
C LEU A 33 11.01 15.09 -15.45
N LYS A 34 12.22 14.57 -15.65
CA LYS A 34 13.35 15.31 -16.21
C LYS A 34 13.06 15.88 -17.60
N LYS A 35 12.26 15.20 -18.42
CA LYS A 35 11.87 15.65 -19.77
C LYS A 35 11.10 16.97 -19.75
N PHE A 36 10.43 17.29 -18.64
CA PHE A 36 9.67 18.52 -18.48
C PHE A 36 10.52 19.69 -17.97
N GLY A 37 11.83 19.49 -17.76
CA GLY A 37 12.67 20.48 -17.08
C GLY A 37 12.15 20.83 -15.69
N ALA A 38 11.34 19.95 -15.09
CA ALA A 38 10.70 20.23 -13.82
C ALA A 38 11.76 20.24 -12.71
N GLY A 39 11.70 21.25 -11.84
CA GLY A 39 12.57 21.35 -10.68
C GLY A 39 12.33 20.26 -9.65
N GLU A 40 12.86 20.43 -8.44
CA GLU A 40 12.81 19.42 -7.39
C GLU A 40 11.39 18.94 -7.05
N TRP A 41 11.31 17.69 -6.58
CA TRP A 41 10.08 17.06 -6.10
C TRP A 41 9.54 17.79 -4.86
N ASN A 42 8.24 18.03 -4.81
CA ASN A 42 7.55 18.49 -3.61
C ASN A 42 7.47 17.31 -2.62
N LYS A 43 7.94 17.53 -1.40
CA LYS A 43 7.97 16.50 -0.34
C LYS A 43 6.68 16.57 0.47
N GLU A 44 5.82 15.58 0.28
CA GLU A 44 4.59 15.42 1.06
C GLU A 44 4.71 14.26 2.06
N GLN A 45 3.85 14.26 3.07
CA GLN A 45 3.79 13.17 4.05
C GLN A 45 3.57 11.80 3.39
N TYR A 46 2.90 11.75 2.24
CA TYR A 46 2.53 10.52 1.54
C TYR A 46 3.39 10.19 0.32
N GLY A 47 4.27 11.07 -0.11
CA GLY A 47 5.08 10.83 -1.30
C GLY A 47 5.87 12.04 -1.75
N PHE A 48 6.64 11.82 -2.79
CA PHE A 48 7.23 12.90 -3.58
C PHE A 48 6.28 13.16 -4.75
N LEU A 49 5.87 14.41 -4.95
CA LEU A 49 4.95 14.79 -6.01
C LEU A 49 5.52 15.94 -6.84
N LYS A 50 5.20 15.97 -8.13
CA LYS A 50 5.49 17.12 -8.98
C LYS A 50 4.42 17.26 -10.04
N GLU A 51 3.83 18.45 -10.13
CA GLU A 51 2.87 18.79 -11.16
C GLU A 51 3.57 19.51 -12.31
N VAL A 52 3.20 19.17 -13.54
CA VAL A 52 3.62 19.83 -14.77
C VAL A 52 2.41 20.03 -15.69
N ARG A 53 2.45 21.07 -16.52
CA ARG A 53 1.52 21.19 -17.64
C ARG A 53 2.09 20.45 -18.85
N TYR A 54 1.22 19.72 -19.53
CA TYR A 54 1.53 19.08 -20.80
C TYR A 54 0.63 19.67 -21.88
N VAL A 55 1.25 20.13 -22.97
CA VAL A 55 0.58 20.61 -24.17
C VAL A 55 0.90 19.59 -25.27
N SER A 56 -0.14 18.99 -25.87
CA SER A 56 0.08 18.06 -26.98
C SER A 56 0.70 18.79 -28.18
N PRO A 57 1.89 18.37 -28.67
CA PRO A 57 2.60 19.09 -29.73
C PRO A 57 1.86 19.13 -31.07
N ASN A 58 0.92 18.21 -31.29
CA ASN A 58 0.12 18.10 -32.52
C ASN A 58 -1.39 18.25 -32.27
N GLY A 59 -1.79 18.83 -31.13
CA GLY A 59 -3.21 19.00 -30.77
C GLY A 59 -3.64 20.48 -30.82
N PRO A 60 -4.95 20.77 -30.94
CA PRO A 60 -5.46 22.12 -30.68
C PRO A 60 -5.08 22.57 -29.26
N GLU A 61 -5.01 23.88 -28.98
CA GLU A 61 -4.69 24.45 -27.65
C GLU A 61 -5.57 23.87 -26.52
N SER A 62 -6.77 23.37 -26.84
CA SER A 62 -7.63 22.63 -25.92
C SER A 62 -7.12 21.24 -25.53
N SER A 63 -5.94 20.81 -26.01
CA SER A 63 -5.33 19.50 -25.73
C SER A 63 -4.36 19.52 -24.55
N GLU A 64 -4.51 20.52 -23.68
CA GLU A 64 -3.75 20.65 -22.45
C GLU A 64 -4.20 19.62 -21.40
N ALA A 65 -3.22 19.11 -20.65
CA ALA A 65 -3.44 18.26 -19.49
C ALA A 65 -2.52 18.67 -18.34
N THR A 66 -3.01 18.48 -17.12
CA THR A 66 -2.19 18.56 -15.91
C THR A 66 -1.68 17.17 -15.58
N LEU A 67 -0.37 17.00 -15.53
CA LEU A 67 0.28 15.73 -15.16
C LEU A 67 0.90 15.88 -13.78
N THR A 68 0.45 15.08 -12.82
CA THR A 68 1.06 14.95 -11.50
C THR A 68 1.86 13.66 -11.44
N PHE A 69 3.18 13.75 -11.35
CA PHE A 69 4.05 12.61 -11.09
C PHE A 69 4.12 12.33 -9.58
N MET A 70 4.18 11.05 -9.20
CA MET A 70 4.24 10.64 -7.81
C MET A 70 5.17 9.44 -7.59
N LYS A 71 5.99 9.52 -6.53
CA LYS A 71 6.70 8.39 -5.92
C LYS A 71 6.19 8.19 -4.48
N PRO A 72 5.45 7.10 -4.17
CA PRO A 72 4.96 6.85 -2.81
C PRO A 72 6.11 6.72 -1.80
N LYS A 73 6.01 7.42 -0.66
CA LYS A 73 6.97 7.30 0.44
C LYS A 73 6.60 6.11 1.34
N ALA A 74 6.80 4.89 0.84
CA ALA A 74 6.29 3.67 1.49
C ALA A 74 7.12 2.41 1.20
N LEU A 75 6.93 1.38 2.02
CA LEU A 75 7.25 -0.01 1.65
C LEU A 75 6.23 -0.49 0.62
N MET A 76 6.67 -1.39 -0.27
CA MET A 76 5.85 -1.77 -1.42
C MET A 76 4.44 -2.31 -1.05
N ASN A 77 4.34 -3.14 -0.01
CA ASN A 77 3.06 -3.71 0.43
C ASN A 77 2.07 -2.67 1.00
N VAL A 78 2.54 -1.46 1.34
CA VAL A 78 1.73 -0.37 1.91
C VAL A 78 1.77 0.91 1.06
N SER A 79 2.14 0.81 -0.22
CA SER A 79 2.08 1.93 -1.17
C SER A 79 0.65 2.38 -1.47
N GLY A 80 -0.33 1.48 -1.36
CA GLY A 80 -1.73 1.72 -1.73
C GLY A 80 -2.40 2.91 -1.02
N PRO A 81 -2.39 2.99 0.32
CA PRO A 81 -2.96 4.13 1.04
C PRO A 81 -2.39 5.48 0.63
N ARG A 82 -1.10 5.54 0.29
CA ARG A 82 -0.44 6.77 -0.18
C ARG A 82 -0.94 7.20 -1.55
N VAL A 83 -0.98 6.25 -2.48
CA VAL A 83 -1.54 6.46 -3.83
C VAL A 83 -3.01 6.87 -3.77
N ALA A 84 -3.80 6.19 -2.93
CA ALA A 84 -5.22 6.49 -2.77
C ALA A 84 -5.48 7.89 -2.18
N ARG A 85 -4.57 8.41 -1.34
CA ARG A 85 -4.64 9.79 -0.85
C ARG A 85 -4.43 10.77 -1.99
N ALA A 86 -3.32 10.65 -2.72
CA ALA A 86 -3.01 11.51 -3.87
C ALA A 86 -4.11 11.47 -4.94
N TYR A 87 -4.63 10.29 -5.25
CA TYR A 87 -5.71 10.08 -6.23
C TYR A 87 -7.01 10.81 -5.85
N ARG A 88 -7.40 10.76 -4.57
CA ARG A 88 -8.62 11.43 -4.08
C ARG A 88 -8.47 12.94 -3.99
N GLU A 89 -7.26 13.42 -3.74
CA GLU A 89 -6.95 14.86 -3.68
C GLU A 89 -6.90 15.49 -5.08
N SER A 90 -6.57 14.72 -6.13
CA SER A 90 -6.35 15.26 -7.48
C SER A 90 -7.55 15.19 -8.43
N ASP A 91 -8.53 14.31 -8.17
CA ASP A 91 -9.63 13.98 -9.11
C ASP A 91 -9.10 13.64 -10.52
N ALA A 92 -7.95 12.98 -10.56
CA ALA A 92 -7.20 12.66 -11.77
C ALA A 92 -7.48 11.24 -12.27
N MET A 93 -7.15 10.97 -13.53
CA MET A 93 -7.02 9.59 -14.04
C MET A 93 -5.70 8.97 -13.56
N LEU A 94 -5.71 7.69 -13.21
CA LEU A 94 -4.57 7.04 -12.57
C LEU A 94 -3.79 6.16 -13.57
N ILE A 95 -2.49 6.42 -13.70
CA ILE A 95 -1.54 5.58 -14.43
C ILE A 95 -0.48 5.09 -13.44
N VAL A 96 -0.31 3.77 -13.32
CA VAL A 96 0.65 3.15 -12.41
C VAL A 96 1.75 2.43 -13.19
N VAL A 97 2.99 2.86 -13.04
CA VAL A 97 4.18 2.21 -13.59
C VAL A 97 4.77 1.28 -12.53
N HIS A 98 4.95 0.00 -12.85
CA HIS A 98 5.44 -1.01 -11.91
C HIS A 98 6.17 -2.17 -12.58
N ASP A 99 7.00 -2.91 -11.85
CA ASP A 99 7.68 -4.09 -12.37
C ASP A 99 6.74 -5.28 -12.61
N SER A 100 7.17 -6.18 -13.48
CA SER A 100 6.41 -7.35 -13.86
C SER A 100 7.33 -8.54 -14.16
N LEU A 101 7.16 -9.59 -13.37
CA LEU A 101 7.79 -10.90 -13.58
C LEU A 101 7.30 -11.61 -14.85
N ALA A 102 6.08 -11.31 -15.32
CA ALA A 102 5.48 -11.97 -16.47
C ALA A 102 6.07 -11.52 -17.82
N HIS A 103 6.80 -10.41 -17.86
CA HIS A 103 7.34 -9.82 -19.09
C HIS A 103 8.86 -9.88 -19.06
N ARG A 104 9.48 -10.10 -20.23
CA ARG A 104 10.93 -10.20 -20.37
C ARG A 104 11.61 -8.87 -19.95
N PRO A 105 12.85 -8.91 -19.43
CA PRO A 105 13.61 -7.69 -19.18
C PRO A 105 13.59 -6.73 -20.38
N LEU A 106 13.64 -5.42 -20.11
CA LEU A 106 13.67 -4.35 -21.12
C LEU A 106 12.41 -4.22 -21.99
N THR A 107 11.34 -4.95 -21.67
CA THR A 107 10.03 -4.82 -22.34
C THR A 107 9.04 -4.06 -21.47
N MET A 108 8.02 -3.48 -22.09
CA MET A 108 6.88 -2.91 -21.35
C MET A 108 5.56 -3.37 -21.97
N SER A 109 4.52 -3.44 -21.15
CA SER A 109 3.17 -3.77 -21.60
C SER A 109 2.13 -2.91 -20.88
N PRO A 110 1.40 -2.05 -21.60
CA PRO A 110 0.29 -1.31 -21.04
C PRO A 110 -0.90 -2.25 -20.82
N LYS A 111 -1.64 -2.02 -19.74
CA LYS A 111 -2.84 -2.77 -19.41
C LYS A 111 -3.82 -1.89 -18.64
N PHE A 112 -5.00 -1.71 -19.19
CA PHE A 112 -6.10 -1.13 -18.44
C PHE A 112 -6.75 -2.19 -17.57
N SER A 113 -6.86 -1.90 -16.27
CA SER A 113 -7.54 -2.78 -15.33
C SER A 113 -6.92 -4.19 -15.20
N GLY A 114 -7.37 -4.94 -14.19
CA GLY A 114 -7.08 -6.36 -13.96
C GLY A 114 -6.54 -6.66 -12.55
N SER A 115 -6.25 -7.94 -12.29
CA SER A 115 -5.74 -8.37 -10.97
C SER A 115 -4.30 -7.90 -10.72
N ALA A 116 -3.81 -8.03 -9.49
CA ALA A 116 -2.46 -7.62 -9.11
C ALA A 116 -1.35 -8.54 -9.68
N GLU A 117 -1.68 -9.69 -10.27
CA GLU A 117 -0.70 -10.63 -10.86
C GLU A 117 0.46 -10.96 -9.89
N GLY A 118 0.16 -11.07 -8.58
CA GLY A 118 1.14 -11.35 -7.51
C GLY A 118 1.90 -10.12 -6.98
N HIS A 119 1.83 -8.97 -7.63
CA HIS A 119 2.58 -7.78 -7.24
C HIS A 119 2.01 -7.11 -5.98
N ASN A 120 2.84 -6.97 -4.93
CA ASN A 120 2.45 -6.43 -3.62
C ASN A 120 1.95 -4.97 -3.67
N GLY A 121 2.65 -4.10 -4.41
CA GLY A 121 2.27 -2.70 -4.58
C GLY A 121 0.93 -2.53 -5.28
N VAL A 122 0.75 -3.13 -6.45
CA VAL A 122 -0.53 -3.13 -7.18
C VAL A 122 -1.67 -3.68 -6.32
N ARG A 123 -1.45 -4.80 -5.61
CA ARG A 123 -2.43 -5.34 -4.65
C ARG A 123 -2.78 -4.33 -3.55
N SER A 124 -1.79 -3.61 -3.03
CA SER A 124 -2.00 -2.54 -2.05
C SER A 124 -2.88 -1.41 -2.62
N VAL A 125 -2.58 -0.95 -3.84
CA VAL A 125 -3.32 0.11 -4.55
C VAL A 125 -4.77 -0.30 -4.78
N ILE A 126 -5.00 -1.49 -5.35
CA ILE A 126 -6.37 -2.00 -5.60
C ILE A 126 -7.17 -2.06 -4.30
N ARG A 127 -6.56 -2.57 -3.21
CA ARG A 127 -7.23 -2.63 -1.90
C ARG A 127 -7.56 -1.24 -1.35
N ALA A 128 -6.65 -0.28 -1.48
CA ALA A 128 -6.85 1.07 -0.93
C ALA A 128 -7.87 1.91 -1.73
N LEU A 129 -7.95 1.68 -3.04
CA LEU A 129 -8.93 2.33 -3.93
C LEU A 129 -10.30 1.64 -3.87
N GLY A 130 -10.34 0.32 -3.61
CA GLY A 130 -11.57 -0.48 -3.67
C GLY A 130 -11.98 -0.88 -5.10
N HIS A 131 -11.16 -0.56 -6.10
CA HIS A 131 -11.33 -0.98 -7.48
C HIS A 131 -9.96 -1.17 -8.15
N HIS A 132 -9.97 -1.81 -9.31
CA HIS A 132 -8.80 -2.06 -10.15
C HIS A 132 -8.84 -1.30 -11.47
N ARG A 133 -9.82 -0.39 -11.65
CA ARG A 133 -10.00 0.43 -12.85
C ARG A 133 -9.01 1.60 -12.90
N PHE A 134 -7.78 1.33 -13.32
CA PHE A 134 -6.74 2.31 -13.61
C PHE A 134 -5.77 1.73 -14.65
N TRP A 135 -5.04 2.60 -15.34
CA TRP A 135 -4.00 2.20 -16.29
C TRP A 135 -2.76 1.70 -15.59
N ARG A 136 -2.13 0.68 -16.16
CA ARG A 136 -0.88 0.11 -15.66
C ARG A 136 0.11 -0.03 -16.77
N ILE A 137 1.33 0.47 -16.54
CA ILE A 137 2.46 0.23 -17.42
C ILE A 137 3.36 -0.79 -16.72
N ARG A 138 3.28 -2.04 -17.21
CA ARG A 138 4.01 -3.18 -16.66
C ARG A 138 5.40 -3.22 -17.28
N VAL A 139 6.43 -3.09 -16.45
CA VAL A 139 7.84 -3.05 -16.85
C VAL A 139 8.44 -4.42 -16.64
N GLY A 140 8.86 -5.08 -17.71
CA GLY A 140 9.36 -6.43 -17.65
C GLY A 140 10.70 -6.51 -16.94
N ILE A 141 10.76 -7.38 -15.93
CA ILE A 141 11.97 -7.70 -15.16
C ILE A 141 12.33 -9.19 -15.24
N GLY A 142 11.56 -9.97 -16.02
CA GLY A 142 11.70 -11.41 -16.13
C GLY A 142 11.41 -12.16 -14.84
N LYS A 143 11.43 -13.50 -14.91
CA LYS A 143 11.52 -14.37 -13.74
C LYS A 143 12.97 -14.76 -13.54
N GLY A 144 13.50 -14.59 -12.33
CA GLY A 144 14.74 -15.22 -11.93
C GLY A 144 14.58 -16.74 -11.83
N GLY A 145 15.71 -17.46 -11.86
CA GLY A 145 15.72 -18.91 -11.63
C GLY A 145 15.55 -19.33 -10.17
N GLY A 146 15.52 -18.37 -9.23
CA GLY A 146 15.46 -18.59 -7.78
C GLY A 146 14.24 -17.95 -7.10
N ASP A 147 14.39 -17.60 -5.82
CA ASP A 147 13.32 -16.99 -5.03
C ASP A 147 12.84 -15.66 -5.63
N VAL A 148 11.52 -15.51 -5.68
CA VAL A 148 10.89 -14.34 -6.31
C VAL A 148 11.17 -13.07 -5.52
N VAL A 149 11.18 -13.13 -4.19
CA VAL A 149 11.44 -11.97 -3.34
C VAL A 149 12.86 -11.51 -3.53
N GLU A 150 13.83 -12.42 -3.52
CA GLU A 150 15.23 -12.11 -3.80
C GLU A 150 15.40 -11.50 -5.20
N HIS A 151 14.76 -12.07 -6.23
CA HIS A 151 14.86 -11.56 -7.60
C HIS A 151 14.38 -10.10 -7.72
N VAL A 152 13.22 -9.77 -7.16
CA VAL A 152 12.64 -8.42 -7.25
C VAL A 152 13.40 -7.41 -6.38
N LEU A 153 14.00 -7.85 -5.27
CA LEU A 153 14.85 -7.02 -4.43
C LEU A 153 16.30 -6.93 -4.95
N GLY A 154 16.66 -7.72 -5.96
CA GLY A 154 17.92 -7.61 -6.67
C GLY A 154 18.08 -6.25 -7.37
N LYS A 155 19.32 -5.78 -7.45
CA LYS A 155 19.67 -4.54 -8.17
C LYS A 155 19.39 -4.69 -9.67
N LEU A 156 18.98 -3.59 -10.29
CA LEU A 156 18.96 -3.47 -11.75
C LEU A 156 20.40 -3.64 -12.27
N SER A 157 20.57 -4.33 -13.40
CA SER A 157 21.84 -4.34 -14.12
C SER A 157 22.17 -2.93 -14.64
N ALA A 158 23.42 -2.70 -15.04
CA ALA A 158 23.80 -1.44 -15.68
C ALA A 158 22.98 -1.18 -16.96
N GLU A 159 22.70 -2.23 -17.74
CA GLU A 159 21.85 -2.16 -18.92
C GLU A 159 20.40 -1.82 -18.57
N GLU A 160 19.81 -2.50 -17.58
CA GLU A 160 18.45 -2.21 -17.13
C GLU A 160 18.34 -0.77 -16.59
N GLY A 161 19.32 -0.33 -15.81
CA GLY A 161 19.41 1.03 -15.28
C GLY A 161 19.52 2.08 -16.38
N ALA A 162 20.37 1.87 -17.38
CA ALA A 162 20.52 2.77 -18.53
C ALA A 162 19.27 2.79 -19.43
N TRP A 163 18.61 1.63 -19.60
CA TRP A 163 17.43 1.51 -20.43
C TRP A 163 16.20 2.20 -19.84
N TRP A 164 15.99 2.08 -18.53
CA TRP A 164 14.83 2.66 -17.82
C TRP A 164 15.11 4.04 -17.21
N GLY A 165 16.36 4.47 -17.14
CA GLY A 165 16.80 5.74 -16.57
C GLY A 165 16.68 6.92 -17.53
N GLU A 166 17.26 8.05 -17.12
CA GLU A 166 17.23 9.32 -17.86
C GLU A 166 17.86 9.16 -19.26
N GLY A 167 17.12 9.57 -20.30
CA GLY A 167 17.53 9.42 -21.70
C GLY A 167 17.47 7.99 -22.26
N GLY A 168 17.05 7.01 -21.44
CA GLY A 168 16.94 5.61 -21.84
C GLY A 168 15.76 5.35 -22.78
N GLN A 169 15.96 4.51 -23.81
CA GLN A 169 14.91 4.17 -24.77
C GLN A 169 13.68 3.51 -24.11
N GLY A 170 13.85 2.80 -22.99
CA GLY A 170 12.76 2.24 -22.22
C GLY A 170 11.89 3.31 -21.58
N ALA A 171 12.51 4.34 -20.99
CA ALA A 171 11.79 5.49 -20.45
C ALA A 171 11.02 6.24 -21.55
N GLU A 172 11.62 6.43 -22.73
CA GLU A 172 10.94 7.05 -23.88
C GLU A 172 9.72 6.24 -24.35
N ARG A 173 9.80 4.91 -24.35
CA ARG A 173 8.64 4.05 -24.68
C ARG A 173 7.52 4.17 -23.65
N VAL A 174 7.87 4.24 -22.37
CA VAL A 174 6.88 4.48 -21.32
C VAL A 174 6.24 5.87 -21.50
N TRP A 175 7.04 6.89 -21.81
CA TRP A 175 6.53 8.24 -22.09
C TRP A 175 5.54 8.24 -23.26
N ALA A 176 5.91 7.63 -24.39
CA ALA A 176 5.07 7.56 -25.58
C ALA A 176 3.71 6.90 -25.28
N GLU A 177 3.70 5.90 -24.39
CA GLU A 177 2.47 5.24 -23.98
C GLU A 177 1.62 6.08 -23.01
N VAL A 178 2.25 6.77 -22.05
CA VAL A 178 1.57 7.76 -21.20
C VAL A 178 0.95 8.86 -22.06
N GLU A 179 1.71 9.39 -23.02
CA GLU A 179 1.29 10.42 -23.95
C GLU A 179 0.12 9.94 -24.82
N ARG A 180 0.17 8.70 -25.33
CA ARG A 180 -0.94 8.06 -26.06
C ARG A 180 -2.22 8.04 -25.21
N ILE A 181 -2.14 7.57 -23.96
CA ILE A 181 -3.28 7.51 -23.03
C ILE A 181 -3.84 8.92 -22.76
N VAL A 182 -2.96 9.89 -22.48
CA VAL A 182 -3.36 11.28 -22.23
C VAL A 182 -4.09 11.86 -23.44
N ARG A 183 -3.54 11.70 -24.64
CA ARG A 183 -4.14 12.19 -25.88
C ARG A 183 -5.51 11.59 -26.15
N GLU A 184 -5.66 10.27 -25.99
CA GLU A 184 -6.95 9.60 -26.20
C GLU A 184 -8.03 10.10 -25.25
N VAL A 185 -7.69 10.27 -23.96
CA VAL A 185 -8.61 10.80 -22.95
C VAL A 185 -9.00 12.25 -23.22
N VAL A 186 -8.02 13.08 -23.59
CA VAL A 186 -8.23 14.49 -23.88
C VAL A 186 -9.09 14.66 -25.14
N ALA A 187 -8.90 13.81 -26.15
CA ALA A 187 -9.75 13.74 -27.35
C ALA A 187 -11.18 13.24 -27.08
N GLY A 188 -11.49 12.79 -25.85
CA GLY A 188 -12.81 12.30 -25.47
C GLY A 188 -13.08 10.84 -25.87
N ASN A 189 -12.06 10.09 -26.31
CA ASN A 189 -12.21 8.67 -26.57
C ASN A 189 -12.43 7.92 -25.25
N GLU A 190 -13.39 6.99 -25.20
CA GLU A 190 -13.65 6.18 -24.01
C GLU A 190 -12.50 5.20 -23.77
N THR A 191 -11.46 5.62 -23.05
CA THR A 191 -10.32 4.78 -22.66
C THR A 191 -10.60 3.94 -21.42
N GLY A 192 -11.76 3.26 -21.34
CA GLY A 192 -12.10 2.30 -20.27
C GLY A 192 -12.20 2.86 -18.84
N GLU A 193 -11.70 4.07 -18.56
CA GLU A 193 -11.69 4.76 -17.29
C GLU A 193 -12.69 5.92 -17.36
N LYS A 194 -13.84 5.76 -16.69
CA LYS A 194 -14.64 6.93 -16.31
C LYS A 194 -14.09 7.37 -14.95
N PRO A 195 -13.82 8.67 -14.71
CA PRO A 195 -13.44 9.16 -13.39
C PRO A 195 -14.45 8.63 -12.37
N VAL A 196 -14.01 7.71 -11.52
CA VAL A 196 -14.88 7.21 -10.46
C VAL A 196 -14.92 8.33 -9.44
N LYS A 197 -15.98 9.17 -9.51
CA LYS A 197 -16.19 10.22 -8.52
C LYS A 197 -15.97 9.59 -7.14
N PRO A 198 -15.08 10.13 -6.30
CA PRO A 198 -14.94 9.63 -4.95
C PRO A 198 -16.35 9.66 -4.34
N LYS A 199 -16.87 8.49 -3.94
CA LYS A 199 -18.16 8.45 -3.24
C LYS A 199 -18.02 9.43 -2.08
N LYS A 200 -18.74 10.55 -2.13
CA LYS A 200 -18.95 11.38 -0.93
C LYS A 200 -19.32 10.39 0.15
N LYS A 201 -18.54 10.30 1.22
CA LYS A 201 -19.02 9.65 2.42
C LYS A 201 -20.33 10.36 2.73
N GLU A 202 -21.46 9.71 2.44
CA GLU A 202 -22.70 10.11 3.09
C GLU A 202 -22.34 10.16 4.56
N LYS A 203 -22.49 11.35 5.15
CA LYS A 203 -22.53 11.46 6.60
C LYS A 203 -23.69 10.56 7.03
N LYS A 204 -23.41 9.28 7.28
CA LYS A 204 -24.22 8.53 8.23
C LYS A 204 -24.11 9.37 9.49
N LYS A 205 -25.22 10.04 9.83
CA LYS A 205 -25.41 10.60 11.16
C LYS A 205 -25.01 9.49 12.11
N GLU A 206 -23.83 9.63 12.73
CA GLU A 206 -23.57 8.98 13.99
C GLU A 206 -24.67 9.53 14.90
N LYS A 207 -25.72 8.74 15.09
CA LYS A 207 -26.53 8.91 16.27
C LYS A 207 -25.57 8.62 17.41
N GLU A 208 -25.36 9.62 18.25
CA GLU A 208 -24.76 9.46 19.57
C GLU A 208 -25.29 8.17 20.19
N PRO A 209 -24.45 7.31 20.79
CA PRO A 209 -24.95 6.15 21.49
C PRO A 209 -25.66 6.64 22.77
N GLY A 210 -26.92 6.99 22.62
CA GLY A 210 -27.88 7.11 23.70
C GLY A 210 -27.98 5.75 24.40
N CYS A 211 -27.86 5.81 25.72
CA CYS A 211 -27.93 4.70 26.66
C CYS A 211 -29.17 3.81 26.41
N VAL A 212 -28.97 2.60 25.90
CA VAL A 212 -29.96 1.54 26.00
C VAL A 212 -29.68 0.77 27.28
N ARG A 213 -30.52 0.99 28.29
CA ARG A 213 -30.56 0.18 29.52
C ARG A 213 -30.86 -1.26 29.13
N THR A 214 -29.89 -2.15 29.28
CA THR A 214 -30.14 -3.59 29.30
C THR A 214 -30.62 -3.99 30.71
N PRO A 215 -31.59 -4.93 30.82
CA PRO A 215 -32.03 -5.44 32.11
C PRO A 215 -30.87 -6.10 32.85
N SER A 216 -30.80 -5.82 34.14
CA SER A 216 -29.86 -6.42 35.08
C SER A 216 -30.05 -7.94 35.19
N ALA A 217 -28.99 -8.57 35.71
CA ALA A 217 -28.87 -9.95 36.17
C ALA A 217 -28.26 -10.95 35.16
N LEU A 218 -26.97 -11.20 35.37
CA LEU A 218 -26.33 -12.50 35.11
C LEU A 218 -27.10 -13.62 35.84
N PRO A 219 -27.10 -14.83 35.27
CA PRO A 219 -26.59 -15.96 36.04
C PRO A 219 -25.55 -16.78 35.26
N TYR A 220 -24.44 -16.99 35.94
CA TYR A 220 -23.45 -18.07 35.87
C TYR A 220 -23.60 -19.18 34.79
N LEU A 221 -22.55 -19.23 33.95
CA LEU A 221 -21.81 -20.42 33.47
C LEU A 221 -22.31 -21.81 33.90
N THR A 222 -22.65 -22.67 32.95
CA THR A 222 -22.23 -24.10 32.92
C THR A 222 -22.41 -24.73 31.52
N SER A 223 -21.41 -24.62 30.65
CA SER A 223 -20.97 -25.70 29.73
C SER A 223 -19.92 -25.16 28.76
N ARG A 224 -18.75 -25.80 28.76
CA ARG A 224 -17.54 -25.39 28.04
C ARG A 224 -17.68 -25.53 26.52
N PRO A 225 -17.45 -24.49 25.70
CA PRO A 225 -16.92 -24.70 24.37
C PRO A 225 -15.39 -24.75 24.50
N HIS A 226 -14.85 -25.97 24.53
CA HIS A 226 -13.43 -26.16 24.27
C HIS A 226 -13.13 -25.63 22.87
N LEU A 227 -12.41 -24.51 22.76
CA LEU A 227 -11.77 -24.13 21.49
C LEU A 227 -10.78 -25.25 21.13
N ARG A 228 -11.13 -26.08 20.16
CA ARG A 228 -10.16 -26.95 19.48
C ARG A 228 -9.30 -26.05 18.61
N VAL A 229 -8.02 -25.98 18.94
CA VAL A 229 -6.99 -25.44 18.07
C VAL A 229 -6.75 -26.50 16.98
N PRO A 230 -6.70 -26.15 15.68
CA PRO A 230 -6.22 -27.07 14.66
C PRO A 230 -4.80 -27.50 15.05
N HIS A 231 -4.62 -28.79 15.31
CA HIS A 231 -3.30 -29.39 15.38
C HIS A 231 -2.78 -29.45 13.95
N ASP A 232 -2.15 -28.38 13.48
CA ASP A 232 -1.06 -28.52 12.52
C ASP A 232 -0.09 -27.35 12.62
N GLU A 233 1.18 -27.72 12.50
CA GLU A 233 2.40 -26.92 12.41
C GLU A 233 3.19 -26.62 13.71
N ASP A 234 4.16 -27.52 13.96
CA ASP A 234 5.31 -27.50 14.88
C ASP A 234 5.03 -27.77 16.38
N PRO A 235 5.19 -29.03 16.88
CA PRO A 235 5.04 -29.39 18.30
C PRO A 235 6.11 -28.77 19.22
N GLY A 236 6.89 -27.82 18.70
CA GLY A 236 7.97 -27.12 19.39
C GLY A 236 7.69 -25.69 19.85
N ARG A 237 6.59 -25.04 19.44
CA ARG A 237 6.36 -23.61 19.70
C ARG A 237 5.05 -23.31 20.38
N CYS A 238 5.10 -22.38 21.33
CA CYS A 238 3.91 -21.84 21.97
C CYS A 238 3.13 -20.95 20.98
N THR A 239 1.85 -21.24 20.76
CA THR A 239 0.95 -20.52 19.84
C THR A 239 0.68 -19.06 20.26
N TYR A 240 0.93 -18.71 21.52
CA TYR A 240 0.75 -17.36 22.05
C TYR A 240 1.99 -16.46 21.85
N CYS A 241 3.18 -16.93 22.20
CA CYS A 241 4.40 -16.12 22.19
C CYS A 241 5.44 -16.52 21.12
N GLY A 242 5.24 -17.61 20.38
CA GLY A 242 6.11 -18.04 19.28
C GLY A 242 7.51 -18.53 19.67
N SER A 243 7.82 -18.65 20.97
CA SER A 243 9.13 -19.08 21.50
C SER A 243 9.17 -20.58 21.90
N HIS A 244 10.38 -21.09 22.19
CA HIS A 244 10.69 -22.51 22.45
C HIS A 244 9.81 -23.19 23.52
N LYS A 245 9.69 -24.53 23.38
CA LYS A 245 8.93 -25.51 24.17
C LYS A 245 8.81 -25.17 25.68
N HIS A 246 7.61 -24.91 26.16
CA HIS A 246 7.28 -24.87 27.60
C HIS A 246 5.87 -25.45 27.87
N SER A 247 5.61 -25.92 29.10
CA SER A 247 4.38 -26.63 29.46
C SER A 247 3.19 -25.69 29.66
N HIS A 248 2.00 -26.13 29.25
CA HIS A 248 0.75 -25.33 29.24
C HIS A 248 0.24 -24.91 30.62
N ARG A 249 0.86 -25.35 31.73
CA ARG A 249 0.51 -24.95 33.10
C ARG A 249 0.83 -23.46 33.37
N GLN A 250 1.61 -22.80 32.52
CA GLN A 250 2.12 -21.43 32.70
C GLN A 250 1.24 -20.32 32.10
N HIS A 251 0.00 -20.63 31.68
CA HIS A 251 -0.97 -19.64 31.17
C HIS A 251 -1.83 -18.98 32.26
N SER A 252 -1.38 -18.97 33.51
CA SER A 252 -2.13 -18.41 34.65
C SER A 252 -2.55 -16.95 34.43
N GLY A 253 -1.74 -16.14 33.73
CA GLY A 253 -2.04 -14.74 33.40
C GLY A 253 -2.97 -14.52 32.21
N THR A 254 -3.38 -15.57 31.48
CA THR A 254 -4.31 -15.49 30.33
C THR A 254 -5.62 -16.24 30.57
N ARG A 255 -5.77 -16.89 31.73
CA ARG A 255 -6.99 -17.60 32.13
C ARG A 255 -8.16 -16.61 32.24
N GLY A 256 -9.17 -16.80 31.39
CA GLY A 256 -10.42 -16.03 31.40
C GLY A 256 -10.46 -14.82 30.47
N MET A 257 -9.39 -14.53 29.72
CA MET A 257 -9.37 -13.41 28.78
C MET A 257 -9.60 -13.87 27.34
N TYR A 258 -10.61 -13.30 26.69
CA TYR A 258 -10.89 -13.52 25.28
C TYR A 258 -9.93 -12.70 24.43
N LEU A 259 -8.90 -13.36 23.88
CA LEU A 259 -7.95 -12.74 22.97
C LEU A 259 -8.17 -13.22 21.54
N ARG A 260 -8.08 -12.30 20.57
CA ARG A 260 -8.17 -12.60 19.14
C ARG A 260 -6.88 -12.19 18.44
N LYS A 261 -6.28 -13.11 17.66
CA LYS A 261 -5.15 -12.80 16.78
C LYS A 261 -5.69 -12.32 15.43
N ASP A 262 -5.24 -11.16 14.98
CA ASP A 262 -5.49 -10.68 13.62
C ASP A 262 -4.15 -10.39 12.90
N LYS A 263 -4.23 -9.92 11.65
CA LYS A 263 -3.06 -9.63 10.81
C LYS A 263 -2.16 -8.49 11.33
N HIS A 264 -2.58 -7.77 12.36
CA HIS A 264 -1.87 -6.65 13.00
C HIS A 264 -1.44 -6.96 14.43
N GLY A 265 -1.76 -8.12 15.00
CA GLY A 265 -1.34 -8.50 16.35
C GLY A 265 -2.43 -9.17 17.18
N TRP A 266 -2.19 -9.27 18.50
CA TRP A 266 -3.16 -9.78 19.46
C TRP A 266 -4.07 -8.65 19.95
N ARG A 267 -5.36 -8.93 20.10
CA ARG A 267 -6.36 -7.98 20.61
C ARG A 267 -7.12 -8.53 21.82
N SER A 268 -7.45 -7.65 22.76
CA SER A 268 -8.37 -7.93 23.87
C SER A 268 -9.83 -8.02 23.41
N ALA A 269 -10.73 -8.47 24.30
CA ALA A 269 -12.18 -8.49 24.05
C ALA A 269 -12.75 -7.10 23.72
N GLU A 270 -12.14 -6.05 24.27
CA GLU A 270 -12.46 -4.64 24.03
C GLU A 270 -11.79 -4.07 22.75
N GLY A 271 -11.03 -4.90 22.02
CA GLY A 271 -10.39 -4.54 20.75
C GLY A 271 -9.05 -3.82 20.86
N LYS A 272 -8.48 -3.66 22.07
CA LYS A 272 -7.16 -3.03 22.27
C LYS A 272 -6.03 -3.95 21.82
N ILE A 273 -4.99 -3.40 21.20
CA ILE A 273 -3.78 -4.17 20.86
C ILE A 273 -3.04 -4.50 22.15
N VAL A 274 -2.69 -5.77 22.31
CA VAL A 274 -1.98 -6.27 23.49
C VAL A 274 -0.71 -7.01 23.06
N CYS A 275 0.36 -6.85 23.83
CA CYS A 275 1.61 -7.58 23.60
C CYS A 275 1.80 -8.64 24.67
N ILE A 276 2.23 -9.84 24.25
CA ILE A 276 2.39 -10.99 25.13
C ILE A 276 3.88 -11.28 25.28
N LYS A 277 4.39 -11.15 26.51
CA LYS A 277 5.79 -11.41 26.84
C LYS A 277 5.90 -12.64 27.72
N TYR A 278 6.92 -13.46 27.49
CA TYR A 278 7.16 -14.66 28.28
C TYR A 278 8.17 -14.39 29.39
N ASN A 279 7.80 -14.70 30.64
CA ASN A 279 8.67 -14.67 31.81
C ASN A 279 8.88 -16.09 32.36
N LYS A 280 10.14 -16.50 32.60
CA LYS A 280 10.46 -17.86 33.09
C LYS A 280 9.83 -18.21 34.45
N LYS A 281 9.61 -17.24 35.34
CA LYS A 281 8.99 -17.46 36.66
C LYS A 281 7.45 -17.37 36.62
N GLN A 282 6.90 -16.53 35.75
CA GLN A 282 5.48 -16.13 35.78
C GLN A 282 4.67 -16.53 34.54
N GLY A 283 5.31 -17.12 33.53
CA GLY A 283 4.66 -17.51 32.27
C GLY A 283 4.43 -16.36 31.29
N CYS A 284 3.54 -16.55 30.32
CA CYS A 284 3.13 -15.51 29.38
C CYS A 284 2.25 -14.46 30.07
N GLN A 285 2.66 -13.20 29.99
CA GLN A 285 1.95 -12.05 30.54
C GLN A 285 1.59 -11.05 29.44
N ILE A 286 0.45 -10.40 29.61
CA ILE A 286 0.02 -9.29 28.76
C ILE A 286 0.66 -8.02 29.32
N GLU A 287 1.40 -7.30 28.50
CA GLU A 287 1.90 -5.97 28.82
C GLU A 287 1.06 -4.92 28.07
N ASP A 288 0.67 -3.86 28.79
CA ASP A 288 -0.07 -2.71 28.23
C ASP A 288 0.84 -1.80 27.38
N THR A 289 2.16 -2.02 27.44
CA THR A 289 3.17 -1.27 26.71
C THR A 289 3.94 -2.22 25.80
N CYS A 290 3.80 -2.02 24.49
CA CYS A 290 4.55 -2.81 23.52
C CYS A 290 5.87 -2.09 23.18
N PRO A 291 7.04 -2.71 23.38
CA PRO A 291 8.31 -2.15 22.91
C PRO A 291 8.51 -2.31 21.40
N PHE A 292 7.65 -3.05 20.70
CA PHE A 292 7.69 -3.15 19.25
C PHE A 292 7.03 -1.93 18.60
N LEU A 293 7.80 -1.23 17.76
CA LEU A 293 7.31 -0.14 16.89
C LEU A 293 6.05 -0.60 16.16
N HIS A 294 4.89 -0.08 16.57
CA HIS A 294 3.64 -0.28 15.84
C HIS A 294 3.46 0.88 14.86
N VAL A 295 3.14 0.55 13.60
CA VAL A 295 2.78 1.56 12.60
C VAL A 295 1.36 2.02 12.91
N CYS A 296 1.22 3.19 13.52
CA CYS A 296 -0.07 3.78 13.82
C CYS A 296 -0.73 4.32 12.52
N SER A 297 -1.95 3.86 12.24
CA SER A 297 -2.72 4.21 11.04
C SER A 297 -3.23 5.66 11.02
N LEU A 298 -3.09 6.39 12.13
CA LEU A 298 -3.49 7.80 12.24
C LEU A 298 -2.35 8.77 11.93
N CYS A 299 -1.12 8.50 12.39
CA CYS A 299 0.03 9.41 12.25
C CYS A 299 1.05 8.97 11.18
N GLY A 300 0.89 7.79 10.58
CA GLY A 300 1.60 7.45 9.35
C GLY A 300 3.10 7.16 9.46
N GLY A 301 3.63 6.84 10.66
CA GLY A 301 4.87 6.05 10.77
C GLY A 301 6.00 6.55 11.66
N GLU A 302 5.76 7.43 12.63
CA GLU A 302 6.77 7.59 13.70
C GLU A 302 6.50 6.58 14.82
N GLY A 303 7.57 5.98 15.35
CA GLY A 303 7.44 5.01 16.43
C GLY A 303 7.09 5.74 17.73
N HIS A 304 5.88 5.54 18.25
CA HIS A 304 5.48 6.07 19.55
C HIS A 304 4.90 4.98 20.44
N THR A 305 4.96 5.21 21.75
CA THR A 305 4.36 4.33 22.77
C THR A 305 2.83 4.52 22.82
N ALA A 306 2.10 3.53 23.34
CA ALA A 306 0.64 3.62 23.46
C ALA A 306 0.16 4.85 24.28
N GLN A 307 0.98 5.33 25.22
CA GLN A 307 0.70 6.52 26.03
C GLN A 307 0.73 7.84 25.24
N THR A 308 1.48 7.91 24.14
CA THR A 308 1.52 9.13 23.29
C THR A 308 0.35 9.19 22.30
N CYS A 309 -0.30 8.05 22.02
CA CYS A 309 -1.44 7.98 21.10
C CYS A 309 -2.73 8.60 21.66
N SER A 310 -2.88 8.73 22.98
CA SER A 310 -4.09 9.27 23.63
C SER A 310 -4.13 10.80 23.74
N ARG A 311 -3.12 11.52 23.24
CA ARG A 311 -3.03 12.99 23.32
C ARG A 311 -3.22 13.72 21.99
N VAL A 312 -3.49 13.00 20.90
CA VAL A 312 -3.81 13.59 19.59
C VAL A 312 -5.33 13.53 19.42
N GLN A 313 -6.03 14.54 19.93
CA GLN A 313 -7.43 14.84 19.60
C GLN A 313 -7.46 15.84 18.45
#